data_AF-A0A353PUF6-F1
#
_entry.id   AF-A0A353PUF6-F1
#
_cell.length_a   1.000
_cell.length_b   1.000
_cell.length_c   1.000
_cell.angle_alpha   90.00
_cell.angle_beta   90.00
_cell.angle_gamma   90.00
#
_symmetry.space_group_name_H-M   'P 1'
#
loop_
_entity.id
_entity.type
_entity.pdbx_description
1 polymer ?
#
loop_
_entity_poly.entity_id
_entity_poly.type
_entity_poly.pdbx_seq_one_letter_code
_entity_poly.pdbx_strand_id
1 'polypeptide(L)' 'VAYGEKTAVNGKWIKAPGKELFKTLQRKLGEKGQNLPIIAEDLGVITPEVEALRDSFQFPGMKVLQF' A
#
# COMPACT_ATOMS: atom_id res chain seq x y z
N VAL A 1 -0.88 7.63 -16.29
CA VAL A 1 -1.63 8.28 -17.39
C VAL A 1 -0.85 9.53 -17.77
N ALA A 2 -0.70 9.84 -19.06
CA ALA A 2 0.02 11.04 -19.48
C ALA A 2 -0.79 12.30 -19.14
N TYR A 3 -0.09 13.39 -18.81
CA TYR A 3 -0.74 14.68 -18.58
C TYR A 3 -1.47 15.14 -19.85
N GLY A 4 -2.72 15.60 -19.72
CA GLY A 4 -3.56 16.07 -20.82
C GLY A 4 -4.54 15.04 -21.39
N GLU A 5 -4.42 13.76 -21.05
CA GLU A 5 -5.42 12.74 -21.39
C GLU A 5 -6.76 13.03 -20.68
N LYS A 6 -7.89 12.85 -21.40
CA LYS A 6 -9.24 13.09 -20.84
C LYS A 6 -9.75 11.93 -19.97
N THR A 7 -9.16 10.74 -20.09
CA THR A 7 -9.59 9.53 -19.38
C THR A 7 -8.39 8.72 -18.89
N ALA A 8 -8.62 7.74 -18.01
CA ALA A 8 -7.55 6.91 -17.45
C ALA A 8 -7.21 5.65 -18.29
N VAL A 9 -7.93 5.39 -19.39
CA VAL A 9 -7.84 4.12 -20.15
C VAL A 9 -6.46 3.84 -20.74
N ASN A 10 -5.73 4.89 -21.13
CA ASN A 10 -4.37 4.82 -21.67
C ASN A 10 -3.29 4.84 -20.56
N GLY A 11 -3.65 4.32 -19.38
CA GLY A 11 -2.76 4.21 -18.24
C GLY A 11 -1.82 3.00 -18.33
N LYS A 12 -0.89 2.92 -17.38
CA LYS A 12 -0.08 1.73 -17.14
C LYS A 12 0.19 1.58 -15.65
N TRP A 13 0.23 0.34 -15.18
CA TRP A 13 0.72 0.01 -13.86
C TRP A 13 2.23 0.14 -13.82
N ILE A 14 2.75 0.91 -12.86
CA ILE A 14 4.19 1.04 -12.60
C ILE A 14 4.46 0.52 -11.20
N LYS A 15 5.39 -0.42 -11.06
CA LYS A 15 5.78 -0.96 -9.75
C LYS A 15 6.48 0.13 -8.92
N ALA A 16 6.11 0.23 -7.65
CA ALA A 16 6.71 1.13 -6.67
C ALA A 16 7.58 0.34 -5.67
N PRO A 17 8.60 0.96 -5.05
CA PRO A 17 9.51 0.31 -4.10
C PRO A 17 8.88 0.22 -2.69
N GLY A 18 7.73 -0.43 -2.58
CA GLY A 18 6.94 -0.45 -1.34
C GLY A 18 7.68 -1.08 -0.16
N LYS A 19 8.37 -2.20 -0.38
CA LYS A 19 9.09 -2.91 0.68
C LYS A 19 10.31 -2.12 1.18
N GLU A 20 11.04 -1.50 0.26
CA GLU A 20 12.20 -0.66 0.56
C GLU A 20 11.80 0.58 1.36
N LEU A 21 10.66 1.19 1.00
CA LEU A 21 10.09 2.31 1.74
C LEU A 21 9.76 1.92 3.17
N PHE A 22 8.94 0.89 3.40
CA PHE A 22 8.50 0.51 4.74
C PHE A 22 9.64 -0.03 5.61
N LYS A 23 10.62 -0.75 5.04
CA LYS A 23 11.86 -1.09 5.76
C LYS A 23 12.64 0.15 6.20
N THR A 24 12.70 1.17 5.35
CA THR A 24 13.40 2.42 5.67
C THR A 24 12.67 3.18 6.78
N LEU A 25 11.34 3.26 6.70
CA LEU A 25 10.51 3.89 7.73
C LEU A 25 10.65 3.15 9.07
N GLN A 26 10.55 1.82 9.09
CA GLN A 26 10.69 1.04 10.32
C GLN A 26 12.06 1.24 10.97
N ARG A 27 13.13 1.31 10.17
CA ARG A 27 14.47 1.57 10.69
C ARG A 27 14.66 3.00 11.22
N LYS A 28 14.02 3.99 10.62
CA LYS A 28 14.24 5.42 10.93
C LYS A 28 13.28 5.96 11.98
N LEU A 29 12.05 5.44 12.01
CA LEU A 29 10.92 5.95 12.76
C LEU A 29 10.26 4.88 13.65
N GLY A 30 10.61 3.60 13.49
CA GLY A 30 10.02 2.53 14.29
C GLY A 30 10.52 2.57 15.73
N GLU A 31 9.60 2.42 16.67
CA GLU A 31 9.92 2.20 18.07
C GLU A 31 10.28 0.72 18.32
N LYS A 32 11.16 0.47 19.29
CA LYS A 32 11.59 -0.91 19.59
C LYS A 32 10.38 -1.75 20.01
N GLY A 33 10.17 -2.85 19.28
CA GLY A 33 9.10 -3.79 19.57
C GLY A 33 7.70 -3.34 19.12
N GLN A 34 7.59 -2.27 18.34
CA GLN A 34 6.32 -1.80 17.80
C GLN A 34 6.30 -1.78 16.27
N ASN A 35 5.12 -2.00 15.71
CA ASN A 35 4.86 -1.80 14.29
C ASN A 35 4.66 -0.31 13.99
N LEU A 36 4.89 0.09 12.73
CA LEU A 36 4.56 1.44 12.30
C LEU A 36 3.05 1.69 12.47
N PRO A 37 2.63 2.87 12.96
CA PRO A 37 1.22 3.19 13.19
C PRO A 37 0.51 3.51 11.86
N ILE A 38 0.38 2.49 11.01
CA ILE A 38 -0.18 2.57 9.66
C ILE A 38 -1.36 1.62 9.56
N ILE A 39 -2.49 2.13 9.07
CA ILE A 39 -3.63 1.34 8.62
C ILE A 39 -3.63 1.42 7.10
N ALA A 40 -3.65 0.27 6.42
CA ALA A 40 -3.70 0.19 4.98
C ALA A 40 -5.16 0.35 4.51
N GLU A 41 -5.45 1.41 3.75
CA GLU A 41 -6.66 1.47 2.95
C GLU A 41 -6.47 0.50 1.76
N ASP A 42 -7.23 -0.59 1.76
CA ASP A 42 -7.09 -1.73 0.85
C ASP A 42 -8.44 -2.19 0.27
N LEU A 43 -9.37 -1.25 0.10
CA LEU A 43 -10.68 -1.51 -0.50
C LEU A 43 -10.57 -1.58 -2.04
N GLY A 44 -11.66 -2.01 -2.69
CA GLY A 44 -11.70 -2.25 -4.13
C GLY A 44 -11.03 -3.56 -4.54
N VAL A 45 -10.78 -3.72 -5.85
CA VAL A 45 -10.08 -4.90 -6.38
C VAL A 45 -8.57 -4.68 -6.29
N ILE A 46 -7.92 -5.41 -5.40
CA ILE A 46 -6.47 -5.38 -5.20
C ILE A 46 -5.81 -6.66 -5.72
N THR A 47 -4.48 -6.63 -5.86
CA THR A 47 -3.71 -7.80 -6.31
C THR A 47 -3.10 -8.55 -5.13
N PRO A 48 -2.77 -9.85 -5.27
CA PRO A 48 -2.11 -10.62 -4.21
C PRO A 48 -0.78 -9.99 -3.73
N GLU A 49 -0.08 -9.25 -4.60
CA GLU A 49 1.15 -8.55 -4.19
C GLU A 49 0.88 -7.36 -3.24
N VAL A 50 -0.31 -6.76 -3.30
CA VAL A 50 -0.74 -5.72 -2.34
C VAL A 50 -0.97 -6.35 -0.97
N GLU A 51 -1.70 -7.48 -0.92
CA GLU A 51 -1.94 -8.24 0.31
C GLU A 51 -0.62 -8.70 0.94
N ALA A 52 0.26 -9.29 0.14
CA ALA A 52 1.57 -9.75 0.60
C ALA A 52 2.44 -8.59 1.16
N LEU A 53 2.36 -7.40 0.55
CA LEU A 53 3.06 -6.23 1.06
C LEU A 53 2.49 -5.80 2.41
N ARG A 54 1.17 -5.61 2.53
CA ARG A 54 0.47 -5.24 3.77
C ARG A 54 0.80 -6.21 4.90
N ASP A 55 0.66 -7.51 4.64
CA ASP A 55 0.81 -8.57 5.64
C ASP A 55 2.27 -8.73 6.08
N SER A 56 3.24 -8.48 5.19
CA SER A 56 4.67 -8.55 5.54
C SER A 56 5.11 -7.52 6.58
N PHE A 57 4.35 -6.44 6.75
CA PHE A 57 4.57 -5.41 7.78
C PHE A 57 3.47 -5.42 8.85
N GLN A 58 2.57 -6.42 8.82
CA GLN A 58 1.45 -6.58 9.75
C GLN A 58 0.56 -5.33 9.85
N PHE A 59 0.38 -4.61 8.74
CA PHE A 59 -0.53 -3.47 8.73
C PHE A 59 -1.98 -3.96 8.70
N PRO A 60 -2.86 -3.47 9.60
CA PRO A 60 -4.28 -3.75 9.50
C PRO A 60 -4.85 -3.18 8.21
N GLY A 61 -5.69 -3.96 7.54
CA GLY A 61 -6.51 -3.53 6.40
C GLY A 61 -7.90 -3.06 6.83
N MET A 62 -8.81 -2.91 5.86
CA MET A 62 -10.17 -2.42 6.06
C MET A 62 -11.22 -3.39 5.52
N LYS A 63 -12.37 -3.41 6.20
CA LYS A 63 -13.64 -3.97 5.71
C LYS A 63 -14.75 -3.00 6.08
N VAL A 64 -15.59 -2.64 5.11
CA VAL A 64 -16.66 -1.66 5.28
C VAL A 64 -18.00 -2.36 5.06
N LEU A 65 -18.83 -2.42 6.11
CA LEU A 65 -20.06 -3.24 6.11
C LEU A 65 -21.10 -2.85 5.06
N GLN A 66 -21.03 -1.65 4.49
CA GLN A 66 -21.95 -1.23 3.42
C GLN A 66 -21.61 -1.83 2.05
N PHE A 67 -20.44 -2.44 1.91
CA PHE A 67 -19.92 -3.08 0.69
C PHE A 67 -19.71 -4.58 0.93
#